data_AF-A0A4Z0F718-F1
#
_entry.id   AF-A0A4Z0F718-F1
#
_cell.length_a   1.000
_cell.length_b   1.000
_cell.length_c   1.000
_cell.angle_alpha   90.00
_cell.angle_beta   90.00
_cell.angle_gamma   90.00
#
_symmetry.space_group_name_H-M   'P 1'
#
loop_
_entity.id
_entity.type
_entity.pdbx_description
1 polymer ?
#
loop_
_entity_poly.entity_id
_entity_poly.type
_entity_poly.pdbx_seq_one_letter_code
_entity_poly.pdbx_strand_id
1 'polypeptide(L)'
;MATKKRTTKQQRENQQLKALTQRISDIYCGASGGVWNEEEECPTAEQLSVIGPAVRSTFQGENVPEWVWDFINLDKFERPSVLAKQLFEYGVRA
;
A
#
# COMPACT_ATOMS: atom_id res chain seq x y z
N MET A 1 -21.09 -21.19 22.11
CA MET A 1 -20.02 -20.20 22.37
C MET A 1 -18.94 -20.41 21.32
N ALA A 2 -18.75 -19.48 20.39
CA ALA A 2 -17.74 -19.62 19.36
C ALA A 2 -16.34 -19.46 19.98
N THR A 3 -15.60 -20.56 20.07
CA THR A 3 -14.21 -20.59 20.54
C THR A 3 -13.40 -19.65 19.67
N LYS A 4 -13.03 -18.47 20.20
CA LYS A 4 -12.12 -17.53 19.53
C LYS A 4 -10.80 -18.26 19.29
N LYS A 5 -10.60 -18.77 18.06
CA LYS A 5 -9.34 -19.38 17.64
C LYS A 5 -8.25 -18.34 17.87
N ARG A 6 -7.26 -18.69 18.70
CA ARG A 6 -6.10 -17.85 18.98
C ARG A 6 -5.38 -17.59 17.66
N THR A 7 -5.49 -16.38 17.13
CA THR A 7 -4.79 -15.97 15.92
C THR A 7 -3.28 -16.03 16.14
N THR A 8 -2.57 -16.68 15.22
CA THR A 8 -1.10 -16.73 15.24
C THR A 8 -0.51 -15.38 14.87
N LYS A 9 0.76 -15.13 15.22
CA LYS A 9 1.47 -13.89 14.86
C LYS A 9 1.42 -13.64 13.33
N GLN A 10 1.65 -14.68 12.54
CA GLN A 10 1.54 -14.64 11.08
C GLN A 10 0.14 -14.22 10.59
N GLN A 11 -0.93 -14.69 11.25
CA GLN A 11 -2.28 -14.28 10.86
C GLN A 11 -2.53 -12.80 11.13
N ARG A 12 -1.94 -12.24 12.18
CA ARG A 12 -2.05 -10.79 12.49
C ARG A 12 -1.24 -9.96 11.49
N GLU A 13 -0.02 -10.38 11.18
CA GLU A 13 0.82 -9.70 10.18
C GLU A 13 0.17 -9.71 8.80
N ASN A 14 -0.41 -10.84 8.37
CA ASN A 14 -1.14 -10.92 7.10
C ASN A 14 -2.40 -10.04 7.10
N GLN A 15 -3.11 -9.92 8.22
CA GLN A 15 -4.26 -9.01 8.32
C GLN A 15 -3.83 -7.54 8.21
N GLN A 16 -2.73 -7.17 8.86
CA GLN A 16 -2.18 -5.82 8.77
C GLN A 16 -1.69 -5.49 7.36
N LEU A 17 -0.98 -6.42 6.72
CA LEU A 17 -0.54 -6.26 5.33
C LEU A 17 -1.74 -6.11 4.39
N LYS A 18 -2.77 -6.95 4.54
CA LYS A 18 -3.99 -6.86 3.73
C LYS A 18 -4.72 -5.52 3.92
N ALA A 19 -4.82 -5.04 5.16
CA ALA A 19 -5.41 -3.74 5.46
C ALA A 19 -4.59 -2.59 4.86
N LEU A 20 -3.26 -2.70 4.86
CA LEU A 20 -2.37 -1.72 4.24
C LEU A 20 -2.52 -1.72 2.72
N THR A 21 -2.54 -2.89 2.09
CA THR A 21 -2.83 -3.02 0.65
C THR A 21 -4.17 -2.40 0.30
N GLN A 22 -5.20 -2.61 1.12
CA GLN A 22 -6.51 -2.01 0.87
C GLN A 22 -6.44 -0.48 0.90
N ARG A 23 -5.82 0.11 1.94
CA ARG A 23 -5.63 1.57 2.02
C ARG A 23 -4.91 2.15 0.80
N ILE A 24 -3.87 1.48 0.32
CA ILE A 24 -3.15 1.90 -0.88
C ILE A 24 -4.04 1.74 -2.11
N SER A 25 -4.74 0.62 -2.24
CA SER A 25 -5.70 0.41 -3.34
C SER A 25 -6.77 1.50 -3.37
N ASP A 26 -7.27 1.95 -2.22
CA ASP A 26 -8.24 3.04 -2.14
C ASP A 26 -7.67 4.37 -2.70
N ILE A 27 -6.38 4.64 -2.50
CA ILE A 27 -5.69 5.79 -3.12
C ILE A 27 -5.64 5.64 -4.65
N TYR A 28 -5.35 4.44 -5.15
CA TYR A 28 -5.32 4.17 -6.59
C TYR A 28 -6.72 4.32 -7.20
N CYS A 29 -7.75 3.80 -6.53
CA CYS A 29 -9.14 3.96 -6.95
C CYS A 29 -9.56 5.44 -7.00
N GLY A 30 -9.14 6.21 -5.99
CA GLY A 30 -9.37 7.66 -5.95
C GLY A 30 -8.67 8.41 -7.09
N ALA A 31 -7.46 8.00 -7.46
CA ALA A 31 -6.70 8.60 -8.55
C ALA A 31 -7.20 8.17 -9.94
N SER A 32 -7.71 6.95 -10.08
CA SER A 32 -8.25 6.43 -11.35
C SER A 32 -9.72 6.77 -11.57
N GLY A 33 -10.45 7.16 -10.53
CA GLY A 33 -11.90 7.41 -10.58
C GLY A 33 -12.75 6.14 -10.68
N GLY A 34 -12.17 4.97 -10.39
CA GLY A 34 -12.81 3.67 -10.55
C GLY A 34 -12.25 2.59 -9.62
N VAL A 35 -12.75 1.37 -9.74
CA VAL A 35 -12.19 0.23 -8.98
C VAL A 35 -10.87 -0.17 -9.62
N TRP A 36 -9.79 -0.13 -8.84
CA TRP A 36 -8.45 -0.50 -9.31
C TRP A 36 -8.28 -2.03 -9.35
N ASN A 37 -7.97 -2.59 -10.52
CA ASN A 37 -7.63 -4.01 -10.65
C ASN A 37 -6.11 -4.20 -10.81
N GLU A 38 -5.42 -4.53 -9.71
CA GLU A 38 -3.95 -4.68 -9.73
C GLU A 38 -3.43 -5.87 -10.57
N GLU A 39 -4.30 -6.79 -11.00
CA GLU A 39 -3.91 -7.91 -11.88
C GLU A 39 -3.96 -7.54 -13.37
N GLU A 40 -4.81 -6.56 -13.73
CA GLU A 40 -5.10 -6.21 -15.13
C GLU A 40 -4.59 -4.81 -15.51
N GLU A 41 -4.38 -3.93 -14.54
CA GLU A 41 -4.12 -2.51 -14.77
C GLU A 41 -2.78 -2.07 -14.18
N CYS A 42 -2.01 -1.29 -14.96
CA CYS A 42 -0.84 -0.56 -14.51
C CYS A 42 -1.15 0.94 -14.50
N PRO A 43 -0.70 1.70 -13.49
CA PRO A 43 -0.96 3.13 -13.42
C PRO A 43 -0.23 3.86 -14.54
N THR A 44 -0.96 4.75 -15.21
CA THR A 44 -0.39 5.68 -16.18
C THR A 44 0.52 6.70 -15.49
N ALA A 45 1.38 7.38 -16.26
CA ALA A 45 2.23 8.44 -15.71
C ALA A 45 1.42 9.57 -15.03
N GLU A 46 0.25 9.90 -15.57
CA GLU A 46 -0.67 10.87 -14.98
C GLU A 46 -1.21 10.38 -13.63
N GLN A 47 -1.66 9.13 -13.55
CA GLN A 47 -2.11 8.54 -12.29
C GLN A 47 -0.98 8.45 -11.27
N LEU A 48 0.23 8.04 -11.68
CA LEU A 48 1.40 7.99 -10.80
C LEU A 48 1.75 9.37 -10.21
N SER A 49 1.57 10.44 -11.00
CA SER A 49 1.80 11.81 -10.54
C SER A 49 0.85 12.25 -9.41
N VAL A 50 -0.30 11.60 -9.28
CA VAL A 50 -1.28 11.82 -8.20
C VAL A 50 -1.08 10.83 -7.06
N ILE A 51 -0.90 9.55 -7.40
CA ILE A 51 -0.72 8.44 -6.45
C ILE A 51 0.51 8.65 -5.59
N GLY A 52 1.67 8.96 -6.18
CA GLY A 52 2.93 9.11 -5.45
C GLY A 52 2.85 10.12 -4.31
N PRO A 53 2.45 11.38 -4.57
CA PRO A 53 2.22 12.38 -3.54
C PRO A 53 1.14 12.00 -2.52
N ALA A 54 0.05 11.35 -2.95
CA ALA A 54 -1.03 10.94 -2.07
C ALA A 54 -0.60 9.84 -1.09
N VAL A 55 0.12 8.82 -1.57
CA VAL A 55 0.71 7.77 -0.72
C VAL A 55 1.72 8.39 0.23
N ARG A 56 2.65 9.23 -0.27
CA ARG A 56 3.62 9.92 0.58
C ARG A 56 2.91 10.70 1.67
N SER A 57 1.95 11.57 1.34
CA SER A 57 1.21 12.36 2.33
C SER A 57 0.47 11.49 3.36
N THR A 58 0.05 10.28 2.99
CA THR A 58 -0.67 9.37 3.89
C THR A 58 0.27 8.69 4.89
N PHE A 59 1.52 8.38 4.48
CA PHE A 59 2.44 7.55 5.26
C PHE A 59 3.76 8.25 5.65
N GLN A 60 3.97 9.52 5.29
CA GLN A 60 5.19 10.30 5.56
C GLN A 60 5.46 10.51 7.06
N GLY A 61 4.45 10.37 7.93
CA GLY A 61 4.60 10.45 9.38
C GLY A 61 5.07 9.15 10.05
N GLU A 62 5.15 8.06 9.30
CA GLU A 62 5.64 6.78 9.81
C GLU A 62 7.17 6.71 9.66
N ASN A 63 7.85 5.75 10.30
CA ASN A 63 9.32 5.59 10.26
C ASN A 63 9.85 5.16 8.87
N VAL A 64 9.28 5.69 7.80
CA VAL A 64 9.63 5.43 6.41
C VAL A 64 10.77 6.36 6.01
N PRO A 65 11.92 5.83 5.60
CA PRO A 65 13.01 6.65 5.09
C PRO A 65 12.58 7.48 3.87
N GLU A 66 13.05 8.73 3.78
CA GLU A 66 12.70 9.64 2.67
C GLU A 66 13.01 9.05 1.28
N TRP A 67 14.09 8.27 1.16
CA TRP A 67 14.51 7.65 -0.09
C TRP A 67 13.49 6.63 -0.65
N VAL A 68 12.58 6.10 0.18
CA VAL A 68 11.49 5.22 -0.28
C VAL A 68 10.57 5.94 -1.27
N TRP A 69 10.49 7.26 -1.16
CA TRP A 69 9.69 8.12 -2.05
C TRP A 69 10.44 8.58 -3.29
N ASP A 70 11.73 8.26 -3.41
CA ASP A 70 12.54 8.66 -4.56
C ASP A 70 12.12 7.92 -5.82
N PHE A 71 12.36 8.54 -6.98
CA PHE A 71 12.04 8.00 -8.30
C PHE A 71 12.65 6.62 -8.55
N ILE A 72 13.74 6.26 -7.86
CA ILE A 72 14.40 4.95 -7.96
C ILE A 72 13.46 3.80 -7.56
N ASN A 73 12.46 4.09 -6.72
CA ASN A 73 11.45 3.12 -6.26
C ASN A 73 10.13 3.21 -7.05
N LEU A 74 10.09 3.86 -8.21
CA LEU A 74 8.88 3.96 -9.04
C LEU A 74 8.29 2.59 -9.41
N ASP A 75 9.13 1.55 -9.56
CA ASP A 75 8.70 0.17 -9.80
C ASP A 75 7.79 -0.37 -8.67
N LYS A 76 7.97 0.15 -7.45
CA LYS A 76 7.14 -0.24 -6.29
C LYS A 76 5.75 0.37 -6.35
N PHE A 77 5.57 1.48 -7.07
CA PHE A 77 4.29 2.13 -7.30
C PHE A 77 3.51 1.53 -8.48
N GLU A 78 4.04 0.53 -9.18
CA GLU A 78 3.29 -0.15 -10.24
C GLU A 78 2.09 -0.92 -9.67
N ARG A 79 2.21 -1.44 -8.44
CA ARG A 79 1.16 -2.27 -7.82
C ARG A 79 0.95 -1.91 -6.35
N PRO A 80 -0.31 -1.71 -5.90
CA PRO A 80 -0.64 -1.46 -4.50
C PRO A 80 -0.05 -2.51 -3.54
N SER A 81 -0.08 -3.79 -3.91
CA SER A 81 0.47 -4.90 -3.11
C SER A 81 1.99 -4.86 -2.95
N VAL A 82 2.74 -4.38 -3.95
CA VAL A 82 4.20 -4.25 -3.88
C VAL A 82 4.58 -3.10 -2.96
N LEU A 83 3.92 -1.95 -3.13
CA LEU A 83 4.09 -0.79 -2.26
C LEU A 83 3.75 -1.10 -0.80
N ALA A 84 2.64 -1.82 -0.57
CA ALA A 84 2.23 -2.25 0.76
C ALA A 84 3.30 -3.10 1.44
N LYS A 85 3.92 -4.05 0.73
CA LYS A 85 4.99 -4.88 1.28
C LYS A 85 6.20 -4.05 1.67
N GLN A 86 6.64 -3.14 0.80
CA GLN A 86 7.77 -2.26 1.10
C GLN A 86 7.50 -1.40 2.33
N LEU A 87 6.34 -0.73 2.39
CA LEU A 87 5.96 0.08 3.55
C LEU A 87 5.87 -0.78 4.82
N PHE A 88 5.32 -1.99 4.72
CA PHE A 88 5.27 -2.92 5.85
C PHE A 88 6.67 -3.35 6.34
N GLU A 89 7.65 -3.51 5.46
CA GLU A 89 9.04 -3.77 5.83
C GLU A 89 9.67 -2.60 6.61
N TYR A 90 9.28 -1.36 6.29
CA TYR A 90 9.67 -0.15 7.04
C TYR A 90 8.86 0.09 8.32
N GLY A 91 8.03 -0.87 8.72
CA GLY A 91 7.26 -0.78 9.95
C GLY A 91 5.93 -0.04 9.80
N VAL A 92 5.50 0.27 8.57
CA VAL A 92 4.19 0.87 8.34
C VAL A 92 3.10 -0.14 8.65
N ARG A 93 2.10 0.27 9.41
CA ARG A 93 0.98 -0.59 9.82
C ARG A 93 -0.33 0.13 9.58
N ALA A 94 -1.30 -0.60 9.04
CA ALA A 94 -2.64 -0.09 8.78
C ALA A 94 -3.44 0.14 10.07
#